data_AF-A0A5M6ZJK0-F1
#
_entry.id   AF-A0A5M6ZJK0-F1
#
_cell.length_a   1.000
_cell.length_b   1.000
_cell.length_c   1.000
_cell.angle_alpha   90.00
_cell.angle_beta   90.00
_cell.angle_gamma   90.00
#
_symmetry.space_group_name_H-M   'P 1'
#
loop_
_entity.id
_entity.type
_entity.pdbx_description
1 polymer ?
#
loop_
_entity_poly.entity_id
_entity_poly.type
_entity_poly.pdbx_seq_one_letter_code
_entity_poly.pdbx_strand_id
1 'polypeptide(L)' 'MQRVTVAVSSESEAQALDRLVEQFTRELSERSNECVFYLSGSAPGESRRIVETETSDTLRRFVEFVSQNANLTLI' A
#
# COMPACT_ATOMS: atom_id res chain seq x y z
N MET A 1 -1.15 5.76 -14.09
CA MET A 1 -1.07 5.43 -12.66
C MET A 1 -2.38 4.79 -12.22
N GLN A 2 -2.29 3.76 -11.40
CA GLN A 2 -3.40 3.00 -10.83
C GLN A 2 -3.38 3.18 -9.32
N ARG A 3 -4.55 3.31 -8.68
CA ARG A 3 -4.67 3.68 -7.27
C ARG A 3 -5.52 2.67 -6.50
N VAL A 4 -5.13 2.38 -5.26
CA VAL A 4 -5.99 1.75 -4.25
C VAL A 4 -5.99 2.59 -2.97
N THR A 5 -7.14 2.67 -2.31
CA THR A 5 -7.23 3.23 -0.96
C THR A 5 -7.33 2.09 0.03
N VAL A 6 -6.51 2.12 1.07
CA VAL A 6 -6.54 1.16 2.16
C VAL A 6 -7.09 1.86 3.39
N ALA A 7 -8.17 1.34 3.94
CA ALA A 7 -8.64 1.75 5.26
C ALA A 7 -7.87 0.99 6.33
N VAL A 8 -7.34 1.73 7.29
CA VAL A 8 -6.70 1.21 8.49
C VAL A 8 -7.54 1.62 9.69
N SER A 9 -7.69 0.75 10.68
CA SER A 9 -8.59 0.95 11.82
C SER A 9 -7.84 1.40 13.08
N SER A 10 -6.51 1.29 13.07
CA SER A 10 -5.64 1.63 14.19
C SER A 10 -4.29 2.14 13.71
N GLU A 11 -3.55 2.79 14.61
CA GLU A 11 -2.17 3.19 14.35
C GLU A 11 -1.25 1.98 14.10
N SER A 12 -1.49 0.87 14.78
CA SER A 12 -0.74 -0.37 14.57
C SER A 12 -0.95 -0.95 13.17
N GLU A 13 -2.19 -0.93 12.65
CA GLU A 13 -2.48 -1.32 11.26
C GLU A 13 -1.82 -0.38 10.26
N ALA A 14 -1.82 0.93 10.54
CA ALA A 14 -1.15 1.91 9.70
C ALA A 14 0.36 1.64 9.62
N GLN A 15 1.02 1.43 10.76
CA GLN A 15 2.46 1.10 10.82
C GLN A 15 2.79 -0.27 10.21
N ALA A 16 1.85 -1.22 10.26
CA ALA A 16 2.01 -2.50 9.57
C ALA A 16 1.95 -2.31 8.05
N LEU A 17 0.99 -1.52 7.55
CA LEU A 17 0.88 -1.20 6.14
C LEU A 17 2.10 -0.41 5.63
N ASP A 18 2.60 0.57 6.40
CA ASP A 18 3.81 1.32 6.04
C ASP A 18 5.01 0.37 5.80
N ARG A 19 5.19 -0.62 6.69
CA ARG A 19 6.25 -1.65 6.55
C ARG A 19 6.04 -2.56 5.34
N LEU A 20 4.78 -2.93 5.05
CA LEU A 20 4.46 -3.74 3.87
C LEU A 20 4.71 -2.98 2.57
N VAL A 21 4.36 -1.69 2.51
CA VAL A 21 4.66 -0.84 1.34
C VAL A 21 6.16 -0.71 1.13
N GLU A 22 6.94 -0.49 2.20
CA GLU A 22 8.40 -0.44 2.12
C GLU A 22 8.99 -1.75 1.60
N GLN A 23 8.54 -2.89 2.15
CA GLN A 23 8.97 -4.22 1.70
C GLN A 23 8.63 -4.45 0.22
N PHE A 24 7.39 -4.19 -0.19
CA PHE A 24 6.95 -4.38 -1.56
C PHE A 24 7.74 -3.51 -2.53
N THR A 25 7.97 -2.24 -2.18
CA THR A 25 8.72 -1.30 -3.03
C THR A 25 10.17 -1.76 -3.22
N ARG A 26 10.81 -2.28 -2.15
CA ARG A 26 12.15 -2.87 -2.25
C ARG A 26 12.16 -4.08 -3.18
N GLU A 27 11.25 -5.04 -2.99
CA GLU A 27 11.16 -6.24 -3.84
C GLU A 27 10.84 -5.92 -5.31
N LEU A 28 10.02 -4.88 -5.54
CA LEU A 28 9.72 -4.38 -6.88
C LEU A 28 10.97 -3.79 -7.55
N SER A 29 11.75 -3.00 -6.81
CA SER A 29 12.96 -2.35 -7.34
C SER A 29 14.06 -3.33 -7.76
N GLU A 30 14.09 -4.52 -7.18
CA GLU A 30 15.01 -5.60 -7.58
C GLU A 30 14.63 -6.23 -8.94
N ARG A 31 13.39 -6.04 -9.39
CA ARG A 31 12.79 -6.71 -10.55
C ARG A 31 12.27 -5.77 -11.63
N SER A 32 12.09 -4.49 -11.33
CA SER A 32 11.48 -3.47 -12.18
C SER A 32 11.98 -2.07 -11.81
N ASN A 33 11.88 -1.13 -12.75
CA ASN A 33 12.13 0.30 -12.52
C ASN A 33 10.83 1.07 -12.19
N GLU A 34 9.72 0.37 -11.95
CA GLU A 34 8.44 1.00 -11.61
C GLU A 34 8.45 1.63 -10.21
N CYS A 35 7.84 2.80 -10.12
CA CYS A 35 7.65 3.54 -8.88
C CYS A 35 6.34 3.17 -8.19
N VAL A 36 6.38 3.15 -6.85
CA VAL A 36 5.21 3.10 -5.98
C VAL A 36 5.13 4.41 -5.22
N PHE A 37 4.00 5.11 -5.34
CA PHE A 37 3.71 6.31 -4.58
C PHE A 37 2.82 5.95 -3.41
N TYR A 38 3.20 6.43 -2.23
CA TYR A 38 2.49 6.15 -0.99
C TYR A 38 2.18 7.45 -0.27
N LEU A 39 0.89 7.67 0.01
CA LEU A 39 0.41 8.82 0.75
C LEU A 39 -0.30 8.35 2.02
N SER A 40 0.24 8.79 3.16
CA SER A 40 -0.41 8.66 4.45
C SER A 40 -1.32 9.88 4.69
N GLY A 41 -2.63 9.64 4.83
CA GLY A 41 -3.54 10.69 5.27
C GLY A 41 -3.22 11.09 6.70
N SER A 42 -3.06 12.40 6.94
CA SER A 42 -2.74 12.99 8.24
C SER A 42 -3.92 13.72 8.89
N ALA A 43 -5.11 13.67 8.28
CA ALA A 43 -6.26 14.36 8.83
C ALA A 43 -6.77 13.63 10.08
N PRO A 44 -7.08 14.33 11.18
CA PRO A 44 -7.64 13.72 12.37
C PRO A 44 -8.97 13.04 12.03
N GLY A 45 -9.02 11.71 12.19
CA GLY A 45 -10.17 10.88 11.82
C GLY A 45 -10.08 10.19 10.45
N GLU A 46 -9.08 10.50 9.63
CA GLU A 46 -8.83 9.81 8.36
C GLU A 46 -7.72 8.77 8.50
N SER A 47 -8.12 7.56 8.88
CA SER A 47 -7.24 6.40 8.89
C SER A 47 -7.19 5.74 7.51
N ARG A 48 -6.79 6.51 6.48
CA ARG A 48 -6.67 6.04 5.10
C ARG A 48 -5.23 6.15 4.61
N ARG A 49 -4.85 5.19 3.77
CA ARG A 49 -3.57 5.14 3.07
C ARG A 49 -3.83 4.99 1.59
N ILE A 50 -3.18 5.79 0.77
CA ILE A 50 -3.34 5.74 -0.68
C ILE A 50 -2.04 5.18 -1.25
N VAL A 51 -2.17 4.13 -2.06
CA VAL A 51 -1.06 3.52 -2.79
C VAL A 51 -1.35 3.69 -4.28
N GLU A 52 -0.38 4.25 -5.00
CA GLU A 52 -0.43 4.37 -6.45
C GLU A 52 0.76 3.67 -7.08
N THR A 53 0.51 2.98 -8.20
CA THR A 53 1.54 2.28 -8.97
C THR A 53 1.46 2.73 -10.43
N GLU A 54 2.53 2.54 -11.17
CA GLU A 54 2.55 2.90 -12.59
C GLU A 54 1.59 2.03 -13.41
N THR A 55 1.61 0.72 -13.18
CA THR A 55 0.81 -0.29 -13.89
C THR A 55 -0.25 -0.95 -13.01
N SER A 56 -1.28 -1.51 -13.66
CA SER A 56 -2.34 -2.27 -12.99
C SER A 56 -1.87 -3.65 -12.52
N ASP A 57 -0.87 -4.23 -13.19
CA ASP A 57 -0.22 -5.46 -12.75
C ASP A 57 0.50 -5.27 -11.42
N THR A 58 1.25 -4.18 -11.27
CA THR A 58 1.93 -3.85 -10.01
C THR A 58 0.92 -3.55 -8.90
N LEU A 59 -0.18 -2.85 -9.18
CA LEU A 59 -1.24 -2.62 -8.19
C LEU A 59 -1.87 -3.93 -7.72
N ARG A 60 -2.16 -4.85 -8.64
CA ARG A 60 -2.75 -6.16 -8.31
C ARG A 60 -1.82 -6.98 -7.42
N ARG A 61 -0.53 -7.03 -7.77
CA ARG A 61 0.49 -7.73 -6.96
C ARG A 61 0.62 -7.12 -5.57
N PHE A 62 0.56 -5.79 -5.46
CA PHE A 62 0.54 -5.12 -4.17
C PHE A 62 -0.67 -5.53 -3.33
N VAL A 63 -1.87 -5.52 -3.92
CA VAL A 63 -3.11 -5.95 -3.24
C VAL A 63 -3.00 -7.40 -2.76
N GLU A 64 -2.57 -8.33 -3.61
CA GLU A 64 -2.35 -9.73 -3.25
C GLU A 64 -1.33 -9.88 -2.12
N PHE A 65 -0.21 -9.15 -2.20
CA PHE A 65 0.83 -9.14 -1.18
C PHE A 65 0.30 -8.66 0.18
N VAL A 66 -0.46 -7.55 0.20
CA VAL A 66 -1.04 -7.02 1.44
C VAL A 66 -2.08 -7.99 2.01
N SER A 67 -2.98 -8.54 1.20
CA SER A 67 -4.00 -9.48 1.69
C SER A 67 -3.42 -10.77 2.27
N GLN A 68 -2.24 -11.19 1.85
CA GLN A 68 -1.54 -12.35 2.42
C GLN A 68 -0.86 -12.04 3.76
N ASN A 69 -0.51 -10.78 4.02
CA ASN A 69 0.31 -10.39 5.16
C ASN A 69 -0.45 -9.57 6.22
N ALA A 70 -1.62 -9.02 5.89
CA ALA A 70 -2.44 -8.24 6.80
C ALA A 70 -3.93 -8.37 6.49
N ASN A 71 -4.76 -8.39 7.54
CA ASN A 71 -6.21 -8.42 7.42
C ASN A 71 -6.76 -6.99 7.27
N LEU A 72 -6.41 -6.32 6.17
CA LEU A 72 -6.78 -4.93 5.88
C LEU A 72 -7.97 -4.84 4.93
N THR A 73 -8.76 -3.78 5.08
CA THR A 73 -9.90 -3.51 4.18
C THR A 73 -9.45 -2.55 3.07
N LEU A 74 -9.49 -3.04 1.83
CA LEU A 74 -9.26 -2.25 0.63
C LEU A 74 -10.58 -1.63 0.16
N ILE A 75 -10.58 -0.34 -0.20
CA ILE A 75 -11.76 0.43 -0.58
C ILE A 75 -11.52 1.17 -1.90
#